data_AF-A0A4Y8KGX6-F1
#
_entry.id   AF-A0A4Y8KGX6-F1
#
_cell.length_a   1.000
_cell.length_b   1.000
_cell.length_c   1.000
_cell.angle_alpha   90.00
_cell.angle_beta   90.00
_cell.angle_gamma   90.00
#
_symmetry.space_group_name_H-M   'P 1'
#
loop_
_entity.id
_entity.type
_entity.pdbx_description
1 polymer ?
#
loop_
_entity_poly.entity_id
_entity_poly.type
_entity_poly.pdbx_seq_one_letter_code
_entity_poly.pdbx_strand_id
1 'polypeptide(L)'
;MRALGVQIGAGCRILSDIITSEPWLISVGDRVTISSGVTFITHDGSGWLYRDERGRRYRFAPIRVGSDVFIGAGVTVLPGVQIGDRCVVGAGSVVTASVPDGTIVAGVPARPIKDWPEFHAGLAAWPAEADMVGETYRQRVDSIAEGFQVNKSA
;
A
#
# COMPACT_ATOMS: atom_id res chain seq x y z
N MET A 1 -5.54 15.92 1.04
CA MET A 1 -4.22 15.27 0.81
C MET A 1 -3.28 16.13 -0.04
N ARG A 2 -3.53 16.34 -1.34
CA ARG A 2 -2.65 17.20 -2.17
C ARG A 2 -2.53 18.63 -1.63
N ALA A 3 -3.64 19.23 -1.23
CA ALA A 3 -3.67 20.55 -0.59
C ALA A 3 -2.91 20.59 0.76
N LEU A 4 -2.66 19.43 1.39
CA LEU A 4 -1.89 19.33 2.63
C LEU A 4 -0.39 19.11 2.36
N GLY A 5 0.03 18.86 1.11
CA GLY A 5 1.44 18.68 0.72
C GLY A 5 1.82 17.28 0.24
N VAL A 6 0.92 16.29 0.32
CA VAL A 6 1.20 14.95 -0.23
C VAL A 6 1.40 15.04 -1.75
N GLN A 7 2.52 14.52 -2.24
CA GLN A 7 2.81 14.45 -3.67
C GLN A 7 2.20 13.16 -4.24
N ILE A 8 1.29 13.27 -5.20
CA ILE A 8 0.57 12.11 -5.78
C ILE A 8 0.58 12.24 -7.29
N GLY A 9 1.14 11.23 -7.95
CA GLY A 9 1.15 11.07 -9.41
C GLY A 9 -0.22 10.90 -10.05
N ALA A 10 -0.22 10.53 -11.33
CA ALA A 10 -1.40 10.36 -12.16
C ALA A 10 -2.02 8.96 -11.99
N GLY A 11 -3.32 8.83 -12.29
CA GLY A 11 -4.01 7.54 -12.32
C GLY A 11 -4.10 6.81 -10.98
N CYS A 12 -3.89 7.48 -9.85
CA CYS A 12 -3.97 6.86 -8.53
C CYS A 12 -5.43 6.66 -8.09
N ARG A 13 -5.70 5.51 -7.46
CA ARG A 13 -6.96 5.19 -6.80
C ARG A 13 -6.75 5.16 -5.29
N ILE A 14 -7.17 6.21 -4.60
CA ILE A 14 -6.95 6.36 -3.16
C ILE A 14 -8.29 6.24 -2.44
N LEU A 15 -8.42 5.21 -1.61
CA LEU A 15 -9.61 4.91 -0.80
C LEU A 15 -9.37 5.13 0.71
N SER A 16 -8.25 5.76 1.07
CA SER A 16 -7.89 6.10 2.46
C SER A 16 -7.60 7.56 2.63
N ASP A 17 -7.95 8.08 3.80
CA ASP A 17 -7.52 9.40 4.23
C ASP A 17 -6.04 9.38 4.65
N ILE A 18 -5.14 9.96 3.84
CA ILE A 18 -3.73 10.14 4.22
C ILE A 18 -3.65 11.34 5.18
N ILE A 19 -3.86 11.05 6.46
CA ILE A 19 -3.78 12.02 7.56
C ILE A 19 -2.54 11.68 8.38
N THR A 20 -1.51 12.50 8.22
CA THR A 20 -0.30 12.50 9.06
C THR A 20 0.03 13.95 9.43
N SER A 21 0.89 14.15 10.43
CA SER A 21 1.40 15.46 10.85
C SER A 21 2.31 16.10 9.79
N GLU A 22 3.05 15.30 9.01
CA GLU A 22 3.99 15.78 7.98
C GLU A 22 3.64 15.26 6.56
N PRO A 23 2.47 15.61 6.01
CA PRO A 23 1.98 15.08 4.73
C PRO A 23 2.91 15.39 3.54
N TRP A 24 3.70 16.46 3.60
CA TRP A 24 4.70 16.81 2.59
C TRP A 24 5.91 15.85 2.53
N LEU A 25 6.03 14.94 3.49
CA LEU A 25 7.05 13.88 3.50
C LEU A 25 6.59 12.60 2.78
N ILE A 26 5.38 12.59 2.22
CA ILE A 26 4.83 11.44 1.51
C ILE A 26 4.79 11.74 0.01
N SER A 27 5.44 10.88 -0.78
CA SER A 27 5.38 10.90 -2.24
C SER A 27 4.87 9.58 -2.77
N VAL A 28 3.88 9.64 -3.67
CA VAL A 28 3.26 8.51 -4.34
C VAL A 28 3.42 8.68 -5.86
N GLY A 29 3.93 7.65 -6.53
CA GLY A 29 4.12 7.60 -7.98
C GLY A 29 2.81 7.50 -8.76
N ASP A 30 2.89 6.97 -9.99
CA ASP A 30 1.75 6.85 -10.89
C ASP A 30 1.04 5.50 -10.73
N ARG A 31 -0.27 5.46 -11.03
CA ARG A 31 -1.10 4.25 -11.05
C ARG A 31 -1.05 3.45 -9.73
N VAL A 32 -0.96 4.15 -8.61
CA VAL A 32 -0.96 3.54 -7.28
C VAL A 32 -2.38 3.36 -6.76
N THR A 33 -2.67 2.18 -6.22
CA THR A 33 -3.90 1.93 -5.45
C THR A 33 -3.58 1.88 -3.97
N ILE A 34 -4.25 2.73 -3.20
CA ILE A 34 -4.21 2.74 -1.74
C ILE A 34 -5.59 2.36 -1.26
N SER A 35 -5.74 1.14 -0.71
CA SER A 35 -7.00 0.62 -0.18
C SER A 35 -7.43 1.35 1.08
N SER A 36 -8.59 1.00 1.66
CA SER A 36 -9.14 1.63 2.86
C SER A 36 -8.32 1.34 4.14
N GLY A 37 -8.34 2.26 5.09
CA GLY A 37 -7.66 2.12 6.39
C GLY A 37 -6.12 2.09 6.34
N VAL A 38 -5.50 2.53 5.25
CA VAL A 38 -4.04 2.60 5.13
C VAL A 38 -3.51 3.79 5.92
N THR A 39 -2.50 3.54 6.76
CA THR A 39 -1.87 4.56 7.61
C THR A 39 -0.42 4.76 7.21
N PHE A 40 -0.04 6.01 6.97
CA PHE A 40 1.34 6.41 6.76
C PHE A 40 1.86 7.16 7.99
N ILE A 41 2.97 6.71 8.55
CA ILE A 41 3.59 7.33 9.73
C ILE A 41 4.93 7.94 9.30
N THR A 42 5.04 9.27 9.34
CA THR A 42 6.23 10.02 8.91
C THR A 42 7.21 10.33 10.03
N HIS A 43 6.86 10.02 11.28
CA HIS A 43 7.67 10.28 12.46
C HIS A 43 7.65 9.13 13.47
N ASP A 44 8.62 9.13 14.37
CA ASP A 44 8.64 8.22 15.52
C ASP A 44 8.66 9.04 16.82
N GLY A 45 7.55 8.96 17.56
CA GLY A 45 7.35 9.67 18.82
C GLY A 45 8.11 9.06 20.01
N SER A 46 8.67 7.85 19.87
CA SER A 46 9.40 7.18 20.96
C SER A 46 10.62 7.98 21.44
N GLY A 47 11.20 8.81 20.57
CA GLY A 47 12.28 9.74 20.92
C GLY A 47 11.91 10.76 22.01
N TRP A 48 10.63 10.96 22.29
CA TRP A 48 10.13 11.80 23.38
C TRP A 48 10.53 11.31 24.77
N LEU A 49 10.75 9.99 24.91
CA LEU A 49 11.18 9.36 26.17
C LEU A 49 12.63 9.68 26.52
N TYR A 50 13.42 10.17 25.56
CA TYR A 50 14.81 10.56 25.78
C TYR A 50 14.95 12.08 25.94
N ARG A 51 15.60 12.54 27.01
CA ARG A 51 15.85 13.97 27.28
C ARG A 51 17.20 14.17 27.96
N ASP A 52 18.01 15.07 27.40
CA ASP A 52 19.26 15.56 27.98
C ASP A 52 19.35 17.10 27.84
N GLU A 53 20.54 17.67 28.08
CA GLU A 53 20.82 19.11 27.92
C GLU A 53 20.51 19.62 26.50
N ARG A 54 20.48 18.73 25.50
CA ARG A 54 20.13 19.03 24.11
C ARG A 54 18.63 18.89 23.81
N GLY A 55 17.83 18.54 24.81
CA GLY A 55 16.39 18.38 24.69
C GLY A 55 15.96 16.98 24.24
N ARG A 56 14.79 16.91 23.59
CA ARG A 56 14.16 15.65 23.16
C ARG A 56 14.75 15.12 21.85
N ARG A 57 14.54 13.83 21.57
CA ARG A 57 14.86 13.24 20.27
C ARG A 57 13.64 13.22 19.37
N TYR A 58 13.88 13.52 18.10
CA TYR A 58 12.86 13.50 17.06
C TYR A 58 13.41 12.71 15.87
N ARG A 59 12.57 11.85 15.30
CA ARG A 59 12.86 11.14 14.06
C ARG A 59 11.72 11.40 13.09
N PHE A 60 12.04 12.08 12.00
CA PHE A 60 11.16 12.26 10.85
C PHE A 60 11.85 11.65 9.65
N ALA A 61 11.10 10.92 8.82
CA ALA A 61 11.66 10.35 7.62
C ALA A 61 10.60 10.23 6.52
N PRO A 62 10.95 10.56 5.26
CA PRO A 62 10.01 10.52 4.15
C PRO A 62 9.60 9.10 3.83
N ILE A 63 8.35 8.94 3.40
CA ILE A 63 7.85 7.69 2.82
C ILE A 63 7.70 7.92 1.33
N ARG A 64 8.27 7.00 0.55
CA ARG A 64 8.19 7.03 -0.91
C ARG A 64 7.51 5.77 -1.42
N VAL A 65 6.50 5.93 -2.25
CA VAL A 65 5.83 4.85 -2.96
C VAL A 65 6.09 5.07 -4.45
N GLY A 66 6.63 4.06 -5.12
CA GLY A 66 6.86 4.04 -6.55
C GLY A 66 5.56 4.00 -7.35
N SER A 67 5.66 3.60 -8.61
CA SER A 67 4.55 3.49 -9.56
C SER A 67 4.07 2.04 -9.69
N ASP A 68 2.82 1.87 -10.13
CA ASP A 68 2.17 0.56 -10.28
C ASP A 68 2.12 -0.25 -8.96
N VAL A 69 1.94 0.44 -7.83
CA VAL A 69 1.91 -0.17 -6.50
C VAL A 69 0.47 -0.41 -6.03
N PHE A 70 0.24 -1.57 -5.40
CA PHE A 70 -0.98 -1.83 -4.65
C PHE A 70 -0.69 -1.91 -3.14
N ILE A 71 -1.37 -1.08 -2.36
CA ILE A 71 -1.34 -1.13 -0.89
C ILE A 71 -2.69 -1.64 -0.39
N GLY A 72 -2.68 -2.83 0.22
CA GLY A 72 -3.86 -3.50 0.74
C GLY A 72 -4.50 -2.78 1.93
N ALA A 73 -5.74 -3.16 2.23
CA ALA A 73 -6.51 -2.50 3.28
C ALA A 73 -5.86 -2.66 4.66
N GLY A 74 -5.93 -1.63 5.50
CA GLY A 74 -5.40 -1.68 6.87
C GLY A 74 -3.87 -1.75 6.99
N VAL A 75 -3.12 -1.48 5.91
CA VAL A 75 -1.65 -1.47 5.96
C VAL A 75 -1.14 -0.27 6.75
N THR A 76 -0.09 -0.47 7.54
CA THR A 76 0.69 0.62 8.16
C THR A 76 2.08 0.70 7.56
N VAL A 77 2.49 1.88 7.09
CA VAL A 77 3.84 2.15 6.55
C VAL A 77 4.61 3.04 7.51
N LEU A 78 5.78 2.57 7.96
CA LEU A 78 6.61 3.26 8.96
C LEU A 78 7.57 4.31 8.36
N PRO A 79 8.12 5.21 9.19
CA PRO A 79 8.96 6.31 8.71
C PRO A 79 10.20 5.83 7.96
N GLY A 80 10.48 6.45 6.81
CA GLY A 80 11.69 6.18 6.02
C GLY A 80 11.57 5.02 5.04
N VAL A 81 10.41 4.34 5.00
CA VAL A 81 10.17 3.24 4.07
C VAL A 81 10.09 3.77 2.63
N GLN A 82 10.78 3.06 1.73
CA GLN A 82 10.65 3.22 0.29
C GLN A 82 10.03 1.94 -0.27
N ILE A 83 8.87 2.04 -0.91
CA ILE A 83 8.22 0.96 -1.65
C ILE A 83 8.54 1.20 -3.13
N GLY A 84 9.25 0.26 -3.75
CA GLY A 84 9.64 0.32 -5.15
C GLY A 84 8.46 0.22 -6.12
N ASP A 85 8.78 0.24 -7.42
CA ASP A 85 7.78 0.09 -8.48
C ASP A 85 7.21 -1.34 -8.52
N ARG A 86 5.97 -1.52 -9.00
CA ARG A 86 5.32 -2.84 -9.18
C ARG A 86 5.29 -3.68 -7.91
N CYS A 87 5.15 -3.05 -6.74
CA CYS A 87 5.04 -3.75 -5.46
C CYS A 87 3.58 -4.02 -5.08
N VAL A 88 3.37 -5.07 -4.29
CA VAL A 88 2.07 -5.35 -3.65
C VAL A 88 2.31 -5.52 -2.16
N VAL A 89 1.57 -4.77 -1.35
CA VAL A 89 1.55 -4.93 0.11
C VAL A 89 0.22 -5.58 0.50
N GLY A 90 0.29 -6.79 1.04
CA GLY A 90 -0.88 -7.53 1.50
C GLY A 90 -1.65 -6.79 2.60
N ALA A 91 -2.97 -6.99 2.65
CA ALA A 91 -3.83 -6.36 3.64
C ALA A 91 -3.37 -6.63 5.09
N GLY A 92 -3.53 -5.64 5.97
CA GLY A 92 -3.18 -5.72 7.40
C GLY A 92 -1.68 -5.74 7.71
N SER A 93 -0.81 -5.54 6.73
CA SER A 93 0.64 -5.60 6.93
C SER A 93 1.22 -4.36 7.62
N VAL A 94 2.32 -4.55 8.35
CA VAL A 94 3.13 -3.44 8.90
C VAL A 94 4.48 -3.40 8.19
N VAL A 95 4.65 -2.41 7.32
CA VAL A 95 5.86 -2.23 6.51
C VAL A 95 6.91 -1.49 7.33
N THR A 96 7.92 -2.24 7.78
CA THR A 96 8.98 -1.77 8.68
C THR A 96 10.32 -1.51 7.99
N ALA A 97 10.45 -1.92 6.71
CA ALA A 97 11.66 -1.77 5.91
C ALA A 97 11.28 -1.50 4.45
N SER A 98 12.19 -0.87 3.70
CA SER A 98 12.00 -0.62 2.27
C SER A 98 11.82 -1.91 1.47
N VAL A 99 10.95 -1.85 0.47
CA VAL A 99 10.53 -2.96 -0.39
C VAL A 99 11.12 -2.73 -1.79
N PRO A 100 11.98 -3.64 -2.29
CA PRO A 100 12.53 -3.52 -3.65
C PRO A 100 11.46 -3.61 -4.73
N ASP A 101 11.77 -3.08 -5.92
CA ASP A 101 10.89 -3.16 -7.09
C ASP A 101 10.42 -4.60 -7.36
N GLY A 102 9.17 -4.75 -7.76
CA GLY A 102 8.59 -6.02 -8.14
C GLY A 102 8.47 -7.02 -6.98
N THR A 103 8.43 -6.56 -5.73
CA THR A 103 8.32 -7.44 -4.56
C THR A 103 6.91 -7.40 -3.98
N ILE A 104 6.37 -8.58 -3.65
CA ILE A 104 5.11 -8.72 -2.92
C ILE A 104 5.44 -9.04 -1.47
N VAL A 105 4.94 -8.23 -0.55
CA VAL A 105 5.18 -8.37 0.88
C VAL A 105 3.88 -8.52 1.65
N ALA A 106 3.89 -9.28 2.73
CA ALA A 106 2.77 -9.37 3.66
C ALA A 106 3.24 -9.65 5.11
N GLY A 107 2.38 -9.37 6.08
CA GLY A 107 2.57 -9.75 7.49
C GLY A 107 2.98 -8.61 8.43
N VAL A 108 3.21 -8.97 9.70
CA VAL A 108 3.60 -8.06 10.78
C VAL A 108 4.79 -8.65 11.54
N PRO A 109 6.03 -8.21 11.26
CA PRO A 109 6.41 -7.25 10.22
C PRO A 109 6.25 -7.82 8.80
N ALA A 110 6.07 -6.94 7.81
CA ALA A 110 5.95 -7.35 6.41
C ALA A 110 7.24 -8.02 5.93
N ARG A 111 7.09 -9.13 5.20
CA ARG A 111 8.19 -9.89 4.60
C ARG A 111 7.86 -10.23 3.15
N PRO A 112 8.87 -10.35 2.26
CA PRO A 112 8.67 -10.85 0.91
C PRO A 112 8.00 -12.23 0.94
N ILE A 113 6.96 -12.39 0.12
CA ILE A 113 6.26 -13.66 -0.05
C ILE A 113 6.29 -14.15 -1.50
N LYS A 114 6.41 -13.23 -2.48
CA LYS A 114 6.45 -13.52 -3.92
C LYS A 114 7.20 -12.43 -4.67
N ASP A 115 7.64 -12.74 -5.88
CA ASP A 115 8.10 -11.76 -6.86
C ASP A 115 6.99 -11.39 -7.86
N TRP A 116 7.22 -10.30 -8.59
CA TRP A 116 6.26 -9.76 -9.54
C TRP A 116 5.91 -10.72 -10.67
N PRO A 117 6.86 -11.39 -11.35
CA PRO A 117 6.52 -12.38 -12.37
C PRO A 117 5.56 -13.47 -11.87
N GLU A 118 5.80 -14.04 -10.68
CA GLU A 118 4.94 -15.07 -10.10
C GLU A 118 3.54 -14.52 -9.78
N PHE A 119 3.47 -13.35 -9.13
CA PHE A 119 2.19 -12.72 -8.80
C PHE A 119 1.39 -12.35 -10.06
N HIS A 120 2.05 -11.73 -11.04
CA HIS A 120 1.45 -11.29 -12.29
C HIS A 120 0.93 -12.48 -13.12
N ALA A 121 1.67 -13.59 -13.18
CA ALA A 121 1.18 -14.81 -13.82
C ALA A 121 -0.10 -15.34 -13.16
N GLY A 122 -0.18 -15.26 -11.82
CA GLY A 122 -1.39 -15.64 -11.08
C GLY A 122 -2.61 -14.77 -11.39
N LEU A 123 -2.43 -13.49 -11.72
CA LEU A 123 -3.52 -12.60 -12.10
C LEU A 123 -4.17 -12.98 -13.44
N ALA A 124 -3.45 -13.64 -14.35
CA ALA A 124 -3.99 -14.06 -15.64
C ALA A 124 -5.13 -15.10 -15.52
N ALA A 125 -5.23 -15.76 -14.36
CA ALA A 125 -6.32 -16.68 -14.05
C ALA A 125 -7.56 -15.98 -13.47
N TRP A 126 -7.50 -14.68 -13.18
CA TRP A 126 -8.62 -13.94 -12.63
C TRP A 126 -9.59 -13.53 -13.75
N PRO A 127 -10.92 -13.44 -13.46
CA PRO A 127 -11.89 -12.95 -14.44
C PRO A 127 -11.52 -11.54 -14.92
N ALA A 128 -11.61 -11.33 -16.23
CA ALA A 128 -11.43 -10.04 -16.87
C ALA A 128 -12.75 -9.24 -16.92
N GLU A 129 -12.65 -7.94 -17.23
CA GLU A 129 -13.84 -7.10 -17.46
C GLU A 129 -14.72 -7.65 -18.59
N ALA A 130 -14.12 -8.27 -19.61
CA ALA A 130 -14.84 -8.90 -20.72
C ALA A 130 -15.66 -10.14 -20.30
N ASP A 131 -15.32 -10.75 -19.16
CA ASP A 131 -16.05 -11.90 -18.61
C ASP A 131 -17.27 -11.46 -17.77
N MET A 132 -17.39 -10.17 -17.44
CA MET A 132 -18.49 -9.64 -16.65
C MET A 132 -19.76 -9.46 -17.48
N VAL A 133 -20.83 -10.15 -17.12
CA VAL A 133 -22.11 -10.15 -17.85
C VAL A 133 -23.22 -9.47 -17.04
N GLY A 134 -23.97 -8.57 -17.66
CA GLY A 134 -25.12 -7.91 -17.06
C GLY A 134 -25.26 -6.46 -17.48
N GLU A 135 -26.47 -5.90 -17.29
CA GLU A 135 -26.77 -4.52 -17.65
C GLU A 135 -26.32 -3.54 -16.55
N THR A 136 -26.46 -3.95 -15.29
CA THR A 136 -26.07 -3.15 -14.13
C THR A 136 -24.69 -3.54 -13.60
N TYR A 137 -24.00 -2.62 -12.91
CA TYR A 137 -22.73 -2.92 -12.26
C TYR A 137 -22.84 -4.08 -11.26
N ARG A 138 -23.94 -4.15 -10.50
CA ARG A 138 -24.21 -5.26 -9.57
C ARG A 138 -24.27 -6.60 -10.32
N GLN A 139 -25.07 -6.70 -11.38
CA GLN A 139 -25.18 -7.95 -12.17
C GLN A 139 -23.83 -8.37 -12.76
N ARG A 140 -23.07 -7.41 -13.29
CA ARG A 140 -21.72 -7.66 -13.82
C ARG A 140 -20.76 -8.22 -12.76
N VAL A 141 -20.75 -7.65 -11.55
CA VAL A 141 -19.94 -8.17 -10.44
C VAL A 141 -20.43 -9.55 -9.99
N ASP A 142 -21.73 -9.71 -9.80
CA ASP A 142 -22.34 -10.96 -9.34
C ASP A 142 -21.99 -12.12 -10.33
N SER A 143 -21.94 -11.85 -11.64
CA SER A 143 -21.63 -12.84 -12.69
C SER A 143 -20.25 -13.49 -12.59
N ILE A 144 -19.27 -12.82 -11.97
CA ILE A 144 -17.90 -13.33 -11.81
C ILE A 144 -17.55 -13.66 -10.35
N ALA A 145 -18.35 -13.18 -9.39
CA ALA A 145 -18.09 -13.37 -7.95
C ALA A 145 -18.37 -14.81 -7.50
N GLU A 146 -19.39 -15.46 -8.06
CA GLU A 146 -19.81 -16.82 -7.67
C GLU A 146 -18.75 -17.89 -7.99
N GLY A 147 -17.86 -17.65 -8.96
CA GLY A 147 -16.83 -18.59 -9.39
C GLY A 147 -15.50 -18.53 -8.63
N PHE A 148 -15.30 -17.53 -7.75
CA PHE A 148 -14.01 -17.32 -7.09
C PHE A 148 -13.85 -18.28 -5.89
N GLN A 149 -12.94 -19.24 -6.01
CA GLN A 149 -12.52 -20.09 -4.89
C GLN A 149 -11.28 -19.50 -4.22
N VAL A 150 -11.34 -19.31 -2.91
CA VAL A 150 -10.14 -19.01 -2.13
C VAL A 150 -9.23 -20.23 -2.20
N ASN A 151 -8.01 -20.07 -2.73
CA ASN A 151 -6.99 -21.10 -2.65
C ASN A 151 -6.82 -21.53 -1.18
N LYS A 152 -7.26 -22.75 -0.84
CA LYS A 152 -6.89 -23.40 0.41
C LYS A 152 -5.43 -23.83 0.30
N SER A 153 -4.52 -22.92 0.65
CA SER A 153 -3.13 -23.29 0.92
C SER A 153 -3.02 -23.64 2.42
N ALA A 154 -2.44 -24.82 2.68
CA ALA A 154 -2.26 -25.44 3.99
C ALA A 154 -1.45 -24.58 4.99
#